data_AF-A0A358SIJ6-F1
#
_entry.id   AF-A0A358SIJ6-F1
#
_cell.length_a   1.000
_cell.length_b   1.000
_cell.length_c   1.000
_cell.angle_alpha   90.00
_cell.angle_beta   90.00
_cell.angle_gamma   90.00
#
_symmetry.space_group_name_H-M   'P 1'
#
loop_
_entity.id
_entity.type
_entity.pdbx_description
1 polymer ?
#
loop_
_entity_poly.entity_id
_entity_poly.type
_entity_poly.pdbx_seq_one_letter_code
_entity_poly.pdbx_strand_id
1 'polypeptide(L)'
;MIAAHSLIGVPGGTFLSMTDPPEWAAAAVADCENIATWPVLAGPQDCHDLVLSSPVILYDHPEVAAESAGDLFDATEIDEILTLRTLALTDAEKRQARATDSRVAGMMDRLDALPPEMLDRMHGAIRYLKSAPAGAALDQPASQQPESGAGWPGPSVTDRPEVPW
;
A
#
# COMPACT_ATOMS: atom_id res chain seq x y z
N MET A 1 13.81 6.85 12.40
CA MET A 1 13.68 7.17 10.96
C MET A 1 12.97 8.49 10.83
N ILE A 2 13.40 9.38 9.94
CA ILE A 2 12.64 10.59 9.61
C ILE A 2 12.30 10.47 8.12
N ALA A 3 11.01 10.28 7.82
CA ALA A 3 10.47 10.42 6.48
C ALA A 3 9.95 11.86 6.34
N ALA A 4 10.22 12.50 5.20
CA ALA A 4 9.69 13.82 4.88
C ALA A 4 8.51 13.68 3.93
N HIS A 5 7.37 14.27 4.32
CA HIS A 5 6.16 14.32 3.51
C HIS A 5 5.92 15.77 3.12
N SER A 6 5.45 15.98 1.89
CA SER A 6 5.10 17.32 1.41
C SER A 6 3.61 17.40 1.11
N LEU A 7 2.92 18.39 1.69
CA LEU A 7 1.58 18.77 1.26
C LEU A 7 1.68 19.99 0.35
N ILE A 8 1.07 19.91 -0.82
CA ILE A 8 1.09 20.97 -1.83
C ILE A 8 -0.36 21.35 -2.15
N GLY A 9 -0.71 22.61 -1.92
CA GLY A 9 -2.03 23.17 -2.24
C GLY A 9 -1.94 24.19 -3.37
N VAL A 10 -2.95 24.23 -4.25
CA VAL A 10 -3.03 25.20 -5.35
C VAL A 10 -4.36 25.97 -5.34
N PRO A 11 -4.38 27.23 -4.88
CA PRO A 11 -5.60 28.02 -4.89
C PRO A 11 -6.11 28.28 -6.30
N GLY A 12 -7.36 27.93 -6.58
CA GLY A 12 -8.02 28.19 -7.87
C GLY A 12 -7.54 27.31 -9.03
N GLY A 13 -6.74 26.28 -8.74
CA GLY A 13 -6.36 25.24 -9.70
C GLY A 13 -6.75 23.85 -9.20
N THR A 14 -6.50 22.84 -10.03
CA THR A 14 -6.71 21.43 -9.68
C THR A 14 -5.51 20.60 -10.12
N PHE A 15 -5.09 19.68 -9.27
CA PHE A 15 -4.21 18.58 -9.61
C PHE A 15 -5.00 17.46 -10.30
N LEU A 16 -4.28 16.61 -11.03
CA LEU A 16 -4.83 15.43 -11.69
C LEU A 16 -4.27 14.18 -11.01
N SER A 17 -5.06 13.11 -11.02
CA SER A 17 -4.61 11.80 -10.59
C SER A 17 -3.42 11.34 -11.45
N MET A 18 -2.37 10.85 -10.79
CA MET A 18 -1.26 10.18 -11.47
C MET A 18 -1.59 8.72 -11.79
N THR A 19 -2.57 8.13 -11.11
CA THR A 19 -2.98 6.72 -11.26
C THR A 19 -4.17 6.53 -12.19
N ASP A 20 -5.07 7.52 -12.26
CA ASP A 20 -6.27 7.52 -13.11
C ASP A 20 -6.42 8.89 -13.80
N PRO A 21 -5.45 9.31 -14.64
CA PRO A 21 -5.51 10.60 -15.31
C PRO A 21 -6.60 10.63 -16.38
N PRO A 22 -7.23 11.79 -16.63
CA PRO A 22 -8.09 11.95 -17.79
C PRO A 22 -7.29 11.75 -19.08
N GLU A 23 -7.95 11.27 -20.14
CA GLU A 23 -7.30 10.86 -21.40
C GLU A 23 -6.38 11.93 -21.99
N TRP A 24 -6.81 13.19 -21.95
CA TRP A 24 -6.03 14.33 -22.48
C TRP A 24 -4.71 14.59 -21.72
N ALA A 25 -4.58 14.10 -20.49
CA ALA A 25 -3.41 14.26 -19.64
C ALA A 25 -2.54 12.99 -19.54
N ALA A 26 -3.01 11.85 -20.08
CA ALA A 26 -2.33 10.56 -19.92
C ALA A 26 -0.87 10.59 -20.40
N ALA A 27 -0.60 11.25 -21.53
CA ALA A 27 0.77 11.40 -22.05
C ALA A 27 1.65 12.25 -21.11
N ALA A 28 1.12 13.35 -20.57
CA ALA A 28 1.86 14.21 -19.64
C ALA A 28 2.18 13.49 -18.32
N VAL A 29 1.25 12.66 -17.82
CA VAL A 29 1.47 11.82 -16.64
C VAL A 29 2.49 10.72 -16.90
N ALA A 30 2.47 10.10 -18.09
CA ALA A 30 3.45 9.08 -18.47
C ALA A 30 4.88 9.63 -18.59
N ASP A 31 5.03 10.91 -18.93
CA ASP A 31 6.32 11.61 -18.98
C ASP A 31 6.83 12.03 -17.58
N CYS A 32 6.00 11.94 -16.52
CA CYS A 32 6.42 12.26 -15.17
C CYS A 32 7.28 11.14 -14.55
N GLU A 33 8.33 11.55 -13.84
CA GLU A 33 9.16 10.65 -13.04
C GLU A 33 8.97 10.94 -11.55
N ASN A 34 8.60 9.91 -10.79
CA ASN A 34 8.46 9.98 -9.34
C ASN A 34 9.80 9.64 -8.67
N ILE A 35 10.54 10.67 -8.23
CA ILE A 35 11.85 10.51 -7.59
C ILE A 35 11.68 10.44 -6.08
N ALA A 36 11.92 9.27 -5.49
CA ALA A 36 11.89 8.99 -4.05
C ALA A 36 10.54 9.23 -3.32
N THR A 37 9.57 9.85 -3.97
CA THR A 37 8.23 10.13 -3.44
C THR A 37 7.16 9.86 -4.49
N TRP A 38 5.96 9.54 -4.01
CA TRP A 38 4.78 9.27 -4.79
C TRP A 38 3.69 10.32 -4.47
N PRO A 39 3.37 11.24 -5.41
CA PRO A 39 2.32 12.23 -5.23
C PRO A 39 0.94 11.64 -5.51
N VAL A 40 -0.01 11.89 -4.61
CA VAL A 40 -1.42 11.49 -4.72
C VAL A 40 -2.34 12.66 -4.35
N LEU A 41 -3.55 12.67 -4.91
CA LEU A 41 -4.61 13.56 -4.46
C LEU A 41 -4.93 13.28 -2.99
N ALA A 42 -5.16 14.33 -2.21
CA ALA A 42 -5.39 14.22 -0.77
C ALA A 42 -6.66 14.96 -0.35
N GLY A 43 -7.23 14.56 0.79
CA GLY A 43 -8.50 15.08 1.27
C GLY A 43 -9.70 14.25 0.75
N PRO A 44 -10.93 14.77 0.93
CA PRO A 44 -12.15 14.12 0.44
C PRO A 44 -12.10 13.83 -1.08
N GLN A 45 -12.90 12.87 -1.55
CA GLN A 45 -12.90 12.41 -2.95
C GLN A 45 -13.17 13.52 -3.99
N ASP A 46 -13.79 14.64 -3.60
CA ASP A 46 -14.06 15.81 -4.43
C ASP A 46 -12.99 16.91 -4.32
N CYS A 47 -11.95 16.71 -3.50
CA CYS A 47 -10.86 17.65 -3.29
C CYS A 47 -9.74 17.40 -4.31
N HIS A 48 -9.57 18.33 -5.24
CA HIS A 48 -8.54 18.24 -6.27
C HIS A 48 -7.49 19.35 -6.17
N ASP A 49 -7.55 20.22 -5.15
CA ASP A 49 -6.61 21.33 -4.96
C ASP A 49 -5.48 21.01 -3.98
N LEU A 50 -5.39 19.76 -3.51
CA LEU A 50 -4.41 19.28 -2.54
C LEU A 50 -3.74 17.98 -3.00
N VAL A 51 -2.42 17.93 -2.88
CA VAL A 51 -1.59 16.73 -3.10
C VAL A 51 -0.78 16.41 -1.86
N LEU A 52 -0.69 15.12 -1.54
CA LEU A 52 0.27 14.54 -0.60
C LEU A 52 1.38 13.85 -1.41
N SER A 53 2.62 14.30 -1.25
CA SER A 53 3.81 13.63 -1.77
C SER A 53 4.53 12.92 -0.63
N SER A 54 4.62 11.60 -0.75
CA SER A 54 5.04 10.71 0.33
C SER A 54 6.11 9.72 -0.13
N PRO A 55 7.10 9.33 0.70
CA PRO A 55 8.05 8.27 0.36
C PRO A 55 7.44 6.84 0.46
N VAL A 56 6.11 6.73 0.44
CA VAL A 56 5.36 5.48 0.30
C VAL A 56 4.33 5.63 -0.82
N ILE A 57 4.10 4.55 -1.58
CA ILE A 57 3.11 4.50 -2.65
C ILE A 57 1.73 4.40 -2.04
N LEU A 58 0.84 5.32 -2.43
CA LEU A 58 -0.52 5.44 -1.93
C LEU A 58 -1.49 5.51 -3.12
N TYR A 59 -2.76 5.27 -2.84
CA TYR A 59 -3.85 5.63 -3.75
C TYR A 59 -4.24 7.10 -3.58
N ASP A 60 -4.91 7.65 -4.57
CA ASP A 60 -5.59 8.94 -4.41
C ASP A 60 -6.63 8.86 -3.30
N HIS A 61 -6.73 9.95 -2.54
CA HIS A 61 -7.55 10.07 -1.35
C HIS A 61 -7.25 8.95 -0.34
N PRO A 62 -5.99 8.84 0.13
CA PRO A 62 -5.59 7.79 1.04
C PRO A 62 -6.41 7.86 2.34
N GLU A 63 -6.96 6.72 2.74
CA GLU A 63 -7.72 6.55 3.97
C GLU A 63 -7.03 5.51 4.87
N VAL A 64 -7.05 5.75 6.18
CA VAL A 64 -6.59 4.75 7.15
C VAL A 64 -7.60 3.60 7.16
N ALA A 65 -7.09 2.37 7.02
CA ALA A 65 -7.94 1.18 7.06
C ALA A 65 -8.68 1.08 8.41
N ALA A 66 -9.97 0.73 8.38
CA ALA A 66 -10.79 0.59 9.60
C ALA A 66 -10.27 -0.53 10.54
N GLU A 67 -9.53 -1.48 9.98
CA GLU A 67 -8.87 -2.58 10.67
C GLU A 67 -7.57 -2.18 11.39
N SER A 68 -7.07 -0.95 11.16
CA SER A 68 -5.89 -0.44 11.84
C SER A 68 -6.08 -0.47 13.37
N ALA A 69 -5.14 -1.11 14.07
CA ALA A 69 -5.16 -1.24 15.53
C ALA A 69 -4.71 0.05 16.25
N GLY A 70 -4.46 1.13 15.51
CA GLY A 70 -4.01 2.43 16.00
C GLY A 70 -2.85 2.98 15.17
N ASP A 71 -2.41 4.20 15.47
CA ASP A 71 -1.39 4.90 14.69
C ASP A 71 -0.02 4.18 14.75
N LEU A 72 0.39 3.58 13.62
CA LEU A 72 1.73 3.06 13.37
C LEU A 72 2.62 4.07 12.61
N PHE A 73 2.11 5.27 12.35
CA PHE A 73 2.80 6.35 11.65
C PHE A 73 3.29 5.98 10.24
N ASP A 74 2.59 5.05 9.57
CA ASP A 74 2.87 4.58 8.21
C ASP A 74 1.96 5.20 7.15
N ALA A 75 0.99 6.01 7.61
CA ALA A 75 0.07 6.82 6.84
C ALA A 75 -0.94 6.09 5.96
N THR A 76 -1.11 4.75 6.02
CA THR A 76 -2.35 4.03 5.61
C THR A 76 -2.35 2.50 5.82
N GLU A 77 -1.52 1.73 5.11
CA GLU A 77 -1.87 0.33 4.74
C GLU A 77 -0.77 -0.74 4.95
N ILE A 78 0.19 -0.54 5.84
CA ILE A 78 1.30 -1.49 6.04
C ILE A 78 1.29 -2.05 7.48
N ASP A 79 0.17 -1.86 8.18
CA ASP A 79 0.04 -2.10 9.61
C ASP A 79 0.40 -3.51 10.06
N GLU A 80 -0.03 -4.54 9.32
CA GLU A 80 0.23 -5.94 9.68
C GLU A 80 1.73 -6.25 9.62
N ILE A 81 2.38 -5.96 8.50
CA ILE A 81 3.81 -6.27 8.33
C ILE A 81 4.67 -5.40 9.25
N LEU A 82 4.28 -4.15 9.52
CA LEU A 82 4.97 -3.32 10.51
C LEU A 82 4.82 -3.88 11.93
N THR A 83 3.63 -4.37 12.26
CA THR A 83 3.38 -5.06 13.54
C THR A 83 4.24 -6.31 13.65
N LEU A 84 4.20 -7.20 12.65
CA LEU A 84 4.97 -8.45 12.65
C LEU A 84 6.49 -8.19 12.72
N ARG A 85 7.00 -7.21 11.98
CA ARG A 85 8.42 -6.82 12.04
C ARG A 85 8.80 -6.22 13.39
N THR A 86 7.90 -5.47 14.01
CA THR A 86 8.11 -4.91 15.35
C THR A 86 8.13 -6.01 16.41
N LEU A 87 7.25 -7.00 16.31
CA LEU A 87 7.23 -8.16 17.19
C LEU A 87 8.49 -9.03 17.05
N ALA A 88 9.11 -9.04 15.88
CA ALA A 88 10.37 -9.74 15.60
C ALA A 88 11.63 -9.02 16.15
N LEU A 89 11.52 -7.76 16.62
CA LEU A 89 12.63 -7.06 17.25
C LEU A 89 13.05 -7.74 18.56
N THR A 90 14.35 -7.76 18.83
CA THR A 90 14.89 -8.22 20.10
C THR A 90 14.52 -7.26 21.24
N ASP A 91 14.55 -7.75 22.48
CA ASP A 91 14.30 -6.90 23.66
C ASP A 91 15.26 -5.71 23.75
N ALA A 92 16.49 -5.87 23.29
CA ALA A 92 17.48 -4.79 23.25
C ALA A 92 17.09 -3.70 22.25
N GLU A 93 16.68 -4.08 21.04
CA GLU A 93 16.22 -3.15 20.01
C GLU A 93 14.93 -2.45 20.44
N LYS A 94 13.97 -3.17 21.02
CA LYS A 94 12.74 -2.59 21.57
C LYS A 94 13.04 -1.56 22.67
N ARG A 95 13.98 -1.83 23.57
CA ARG A 95 14.41 -0.86 24.60
C ARG A 95 15.06 0.39 23.99
N GLN A 96 15.93 0.21 22.99
CA GLN A 96 16.57 1.33 22.31
C GLN A 96 15.53 2.21 21.57
N ALA A 97 14.57 1.59 20.89
CA ALA A 97 13.49 2.30 20.20
C ALA A 97 12.66 3.14 21.19
N ARG A 98 12.23 2.54 22.32
CA ARG A 98 11.49 3.25 23.39
C ARG A 98 12.25 4.46 23.95
N ALA A 99 13.57 4.36 24.06
CA ALA A 99 14.40 5.45 24.58
C ALA A 99 14.54 6.64 23.60
N THR A 100 14.17 6.46 22.32
CA THR A 100 14.38 7.47 21.28
C THR A 100 13.24 8.48 21.19
N ASP A 101 11.99 8.04 21.35
CA ASP A 101 10.79 8.87 21.15
C ASP A 101 9.61 8.32 21.97
N SER A 102 8.87 9.21 22.67
CA SER A 102 7.73 8.82 23.50
C SER A 102 6.54 8.27 22.70
N ARG A 103 6.37 8.70 21.43
CA ARG A 103 5.37 8.17 20.50
C ARG A 103 5.72 6.75 20.08
N VAL A 104 7.00 6.51 19.75
CA VAL A 104 7.51 5.16 19.45
C VAL A 104 7.36 4.26 20.66
N ALA A 105 7.63 4.78 21.87
CA ALA A 105 7.43 4.00 23.10
C ALA A 105 5.97 3.58 23.29
N GLY A 106 5.03 4.52 23.15
CA GLY A 106 3.61 4.22 23.23
C GLY A 106 3.11 3.25 22.14
N MET A 107 3.66 3.34 20.93
CA MET A 107 3.38 2.37 19.85
C MET A 107 3.85 0.97 20.23
N MET A 108 5.09 0.84 20.71
CA MET A 108 5.67 -0.44 21.14
C MET A 108 4.85 -1.10 22.26
N ASP A 109 4.42 -0.32 23.24
CA ASP A 109 3.61 -0.83 24.36
C ASP A 109 2.23 -1.32 23.91
N ARG A 110 1.61 -0.66 22.92
CA ARG A 110 0.36 -1.14 22.31
C ARG A 110 0.56 -2.46 21.56
N LEU A 111 1.63 -2.55 20.77
CA LEU A 111 1.94 -3.74 19.97
C LEU A 111 2.30 -4.96 20.83
N ASP A 112 3.04 -4.75 21.93
CA ASP A 112 3.36 -5.85 22.87
C ASP A 112 2.11 -6.38 23.62
N ALA A 113 1.05 -5.57 23.71
CA ALA A 113 -0.22 -5.93 24.35
C ALA A 113 -1.31 -6.35 23.34
N LEU A 114 -0.98 -6.45 22.04
CA LEU A 114 -1.95 -6.73 21.00
C LEU A 114 -2.49 -8.17 21.12
N PRO A 115 -3.80 -8.38 21.21
CA PRO A 115 -4.37 -9.71 21.31
C PRO A 115 -4.29 -10.43 19.93
N PRO A 116 -4.09 -11.76 19.90
CA PRO A 116 -3.95 -12.52 18.64
C PRO A 116 -5.10 -12.31 17.65
N GLU A 117 -6.33 -12.14 18.15
CA GLU A 117 -7.54 -11.94 17.33
C GLU A 117 -7.55 -10.59 16.59
N MET A 118 -6.71 -9.63 17.01
CA MET A 118 -6.50 -8.38 16.28
C MET A 118 -5.55 -8.58 15.11
N LEU A 119 -4.49 -9.39 15.27
CA LEU A 119 -3.59 -9.75 14.16
C LEU A 119 -4.35 -10.48 13.05
N ASP A 120 -5.27 -11.38 13.43
CA ASP A 120 -6.11 -12.09 12.48
C ASP A 120 -7.00 -11.17 11.63
N ARG A 121 -7.43 -10.04 12.19
CA ARG A 121 -8.22 -9.03 11.46
C ARG A 121 -7.39 -8.19 10.50
N MET A 122 -6.08 -8.10 10.73
CA MET A 122 -5.16 -7.32 9.90
C MET A 122 -4.69 -8.10 8.67
N HIS A 123 -4.86 -9.43 8.61
CA HIS A 123 -4.53 -10.31 7.48
C HIS A 123 -5.21 -9.96 6.13
N GLY A 124 -5.99 -8.89 6.08
CA GLY A 124 -6.63 -8.38 4.88
C GLY A 124 -8.02 -8.98 4.67
N ALA A 125 -9.02 -8.10 4.62
CA ALA A 125 -10.32 -8.41 4.04
C ALA A 125 -10.30 -7.97 2.58
N ILE A 126 -10.51 -8.89 1.62
CA ILE A 126 -10.65 -8.53 0.21
C ILE A 126 -11.91 -7.66 0.05
N ARG A 127 -11.71 -6.36 -0.18
CA ARG A 127 -12.80 -5.42 -0.47
C ARG A 127 -12.75 -5.06 -1.94
N TYR A 128 -13.73 -5.57 -2.68
CA TYR A 128 -14.10 -5.18 -4.04
C TYR A 128 -12.99 -5.24 -5.10
N LEU A 129 -12.94 -6.36 -5.84
CA LEU A 129 -12.56 -6.32 -7.25
C LEU A 129 -13.55 -5.40 -7.97
N LYS A 130 -13.19 -4.13 -8.18
CA LYS A 130 -13.89 -3.30 -9.16
C LYS A 130 -13.63 -3.98 -10.50
N SER A 131 -14.65 -4.66 -11.05
CA SER A 131 -14.54 -5.31 -12.35
C SER A 131 -13.95 -4.30 -13.34
N ALA A 132 -12.74 -4.57 -13.82
CA ALA A 132 -12.23 -3.90 -15.01
C ALA A 132 -13.31 -4.03 -16.10
N PRO A 133 -13.60 -2.98 -16.89
CA PRO A 133 -14.59 -3.07 -17.94
C PRO A 133 -14.25 -4.28 -18.84
N ALA A 134 -15.19 -5.22 -18.93
CA ALA A 134 -15.08 -6.37 -19.81
C ALA A 134 -14.97 -5.87 -21.25
N GLY A 135 -13.75 -5.86 -21.78
CA GLY A 135 -13.44 -5.14 -23.02
C GLY A 135 -12.22 -5.64 -23.75
N ALA A 136 -12.00 -6.96 -23.82
CA ALA A 136 -11.31 -7.62 -24.92
C ALA A 136 -11.50 -9.13 -24.79
N ALA A 137 -12.34 -9.71 -25.63
CA ALA A 137 -12.41 -11.16 -25.78
C ALA A 137 -11.04 -11.64 -26.30
N LEU A 138 -10.30 -12.38 -25.47
CA LEU A 138 -9.15 -13.13 -25.93
C LEU A 138 -9.67 -14.49 -26.41
N ASP A 139 -9.58 -14.72 -27.72
CA ASP A 139 -9.78 -16.03 -28.34
C ASP A 139 -8.86 -17.07 -27.67
N GLN A 140 -9.45 -18.11 -27.09
CA GLN A 140 -8.73 -19.26 -26.54
C GLN A 140 -8.26 -20.17 -27.67
N PRO A 141 -6.97 -20.53 -27.77
CA PRO A 141 -6.57 -21.75 -28.45
C PRO A 141 -6.64 -22.94 -27.49
N ALA A 142 -6.97 -24.09 -28.07
CA ALA A 142 -7.38 -25.32 -27.44
C ALA A 142 -6.35 -25.96 -26.48
N SER A 143 -6.92 -26.59 -25.45
CA SER A 143 -6.30 -27.46 -24.46
C SER A 143 -5.51 -28.64 -25.05
N GLN A 144 -4.27 -28.84 -24.58
CA GLN A 144 -3.65 -30.16 -24.49
C GLN A 144 -2.94 -30.30 -23.13
N GLN A 145 -3.47 -31.18 -22.28
CA GLN A 145 -2.77 -31.68 -21.08
C GLN A 145 -1.76 -32.77 -21.49
N PRO A 146 -0.65 -32.90 -20.75
CA PRO A 146 -0.16 -34.21 -20.42
C PRO A 146 -0.10 -34.42 -18.89
N GLU A 147 -0.87 -35.43 -18.52
CA GLU A 147 -0.79 -36.41 -17.44
C GLU A 147 0.27 -36.29 -16.32
N SER A 148 -0.26 -36.61 -15.14
CA SER A 148 0.23 -36.50 -13.77
C SER A 148 1.49 -37.29 -13.38
N GLY A 149 2.26 -36.72 -12.46
CA GLY A 149 3.27 -37.42 -11.65
C GLY A 149 3.59 -36.71 -10.32
N ALA A 150 2.79 -37.02 -9.28
CA ALA A 150 2.98 -36.89 -7.82
C ALA A 150 4.02 -35.90 -7.20
N GLY A 151 3.51 -34.93 -6.40
CA GLY A 151 4.27 -34.31 -5.29
C GLY A 151 3.80 -32.91 -4.83
N TRP A 152 3.02 -32.86 -3.73
CA TRP A 152 2.62 -31.69 -2.87
C TRP A 152 1.91 -30.47 -3.53
N PRO A 153 0.73 -30.00 -3.01
CA PRO A 153 0.05 -28.84 -3.56
C PRO A 153 0.67 -27.54 -3.00
N GLY A 154 1.67 -26.99 -3.69
CA GLY A 154 2.01 -25.58 -3.59
C GLY A 154 1.14 -24.78 -4.58
N PRO A 155 0.70 -23.56 -4.27
CA PRO A 155 0.11 -22.70 -5.29
C PRO A 155 1.16 -22.49 -6.38
N SER A 156 0.87 -22.98 -7.58
CA SER A 156 1.64 -22.71 -8.78
C SER A 156 1.52 -21.22 -9.08
N VAL A 157 2.48 -20.44 -8.59
CA VAL A 157 2.74 -19.08 -9.08
C VAL A 157 3.25 -19.26 -10.51
N THR A 158 2.32 -19.37 -11.45
CA THR A 158 2.60 -19.32 -12.87
C THR A 158 2.98 -17.89 -13.22
N ASP A 159 4.16 -17.77 -13.84
CA ASP A 159 4.67 -16.60 -14.57
C ASP A 159 4.77 -15.29 -13.78
N ARG A 160 5.87 -15.16 -13.01
CA ARG A 160 6.37 -13.84 -12.61
C ARG A 160 6.96 -13.17 -13.86
N PRO A 161 6.42 -12.03 -14.34
CA PRO A 161 7.05 -11.31 -15.43
C PRO A 161 8.44 -10.84 -15.00
N GLU A 162 9.44 -10.96 -15.89
CA GLU A 162 10.72 -10.28 -15.72
C GLU A 162 10.48 -8.78 -15.78
N VAL A 163 10.65 -8.11 -14.64
CA VAL A 163 10.68 -6.64 -14.55
C VAL A 163 12.14 -6.20 -14.43
N PRO A 164 12.54 -5.09 -15.08
CA PRO A 164 13.93 -4.64 -15.10
C PRO A 164 14.28 -3.81 -13.86
N TRP A 165 13.83 -4.24 -12.68
CA TRP A 165 14.24 -3.73 -11.38
C TRP A 165 14.31 -4.84 -10.34
#